data_AF-A0A945G238-F1
#
_entry.id   AF-A0A945G238-F1
#
_cell.length_a   1.000
_cell.length_b   1.000
_cell.length_c   1.000
_cell.angle_alpha   90.00
_cell.angle_beta   90.00
_cell.angle_gamma   90.00
#
_symmetry.space_group_name_H-M   'P 1'
#
loop_
_entity.id
_entity.type
_entity.pdbx_description
1 polymer ?
#
loop_
_entity_poly.entity_id
_entity_poly.type
_entity_poly.pdbx_seq_one_letter_code
_entity_poly.pdbx_strand_id
1 'polypeptide(L)'
;MSILKTIVKYVLSLVLIVSLGLYVWFWAAPVGVNNYVNKVSIQMLFKSPELLTSLGLIDNSPLDFHSDKLGDYDKESELEMLEFLRASRRGLDDYGPEGLEGQELLSWKIVAWFFDDIIRQSEFEHGGYRVNQISGVMVNTPQFLTDQHQIVDEQSFLNYISRLEAFERVIDEVKSRVLDDRDNGIVPPDFVIEKSLAGMRSFSDGVVEANPLVATLSEKLKKLDGISTERKAELTQQSLAVVENKIIPKYFEMIEVFEELLVTSDHNAGIWRLPQGEDIYRAALRSNNSTNLTADEIHNIGLSEVARIEQKMEIILINQGLVDDSIVSRIRYLMELPEHNFPNTDEGRVQQIDYLNEVNDQLMAVVADYFITIPPQPLEIVRVPEYSQ
;
A
#
# COMPACT_ATOMS: atom_id res chain seq x y z
N MET A 1 -12.97 -21.36 -53.71
CA MET A 1 -13.63 -21.11 -52.40
C MET A 1 -13.40 -22.22 -51.36
N SER A 2 -13.08 -23.47 -51.72
CA SER A 2 -12.83 -24.55 -50.74
C SER A 2 -11.43 -24.52 -50.10
N ILE A 3 -10.39 -24.18 -50.84
CA ILE A 3 -8.99 -24.17 -50.34
C ILE A 3 -8.80 -23.12 -49.23
N LEU A 4 -9.33 -21.91 -49.39
CA LEU A 4 -9.26 -20.86 -48.36
C LEU A 4 -9.98 -21.27 -47.07
N LYS A 5 -11.15 -21.91 -47.16
CA LYS A 5 -11.87 -22.44 -46.00
C LYS A 5 -11.08 -23.54 -45.29
N THR A 6 -10.39 -24.39 -46.05
CA THR A 6 -9.54 -25.45 -45.50
C THR A 6 -8.30 -24.87 -44.81
N ILE A 7 -7.63 -23.89 -45.42
CA ILE A 7 -6.49 -23.18 -44.82
C ILE A 7 -6.91 -22.49 -43.52
N VAL A 8 -8.02 -21.73 -43.54
CA VAL A 8 -8.56 -21.06 -42.34
C VAL A 8 -8.87 -22.07 -41.24
N LYS A 9 -9.48 -23.22 -41.56
CA LYS A 9 -9.71 -24.30 -40.58
C LYS A 9 -8.41 -24.83 -39.98
N TYR A 10 -7.38 -25.08 -40.79
CA TYR A 10 -6.10 -25.57 -40.28
C TYR A 10 -5.38 -24.53 -39.41
N VAL A 11 -5.43 -23.26 -39.80
CA VAL A 11 -4.87 -22.16 -39.00
C VAL A 11 -5.62 -22.04 -37.67
N LEU A 12 -6.95 -22.05 -37.68
CA LEU A 12 -7.75 -22.01 -36.44
C LEU A 12 -7.49 -23.21 -35.53
N SER A 13 -7.40 -24.42 -36.10
CA SER A 13 -7.06 -25.63 -35.35
C SER A 13 -5.64 -25.57 -34.76
N LEU A 14 -4.67 -25.05 -35.51
CA LEU A 14 -3.30 -24.88 -35.02
C LEU A 14 -3.24 -23.85 -33.90
N VAL A 15 -3.91 -22.71 -34.06
CA VAL A 15 -4.03 -21.70 -33.00
C VAL A 15 -4.67 -22.31 -31.75
N LEU A 16 -5.76 -23.07 -31.89
CA LEU A 16 -6.41 -23.73 -30.76
C LEU A 16 -5.47 -24.72 -30.05
N ILE A 17 -4.74 -25.55 -30.79
CA ILE A 17 -3.80 -26.52 -30.23
C ILE A 17 -2.65 -25.82 -29.51
N VAL A 18 -2.07 -24.77 -30.11
CA VAL A 18 -0.98 -23.99 -29.50
C VAL A 18 -1.48 -23.26 -28.26
N SER A 19 -2.64 -22.61 -28.32
CA SER A 19 -3.27 -21.94 -27.18
C SER A 19 -3.58 -22.93 -26.05
N LEU A 20 -4.10 -24.12 -26.37
CA LEU A 20 -4.35 -25.18 -25.39
C LEU A 20 -3.03 -25.70 -24.79
N GLY A 21 -1.99 -25.89 -25.60
CA GLY A 21 -0.67 -26.29 -25.14
C GLY A 21 -0.04 -25.26 -24.19
N LEU A 22 -0.11 -23.97 -24.53
CA LEU A 22 0.35 -22.87 -23.67
C LEU A 22 -0.48 -22.76 -22.39
N TYR A 23 -1.80 -22.91 -22.49
CA TYR A 23 -2.69 -22.94 -21.32
C TYR A 23 -2.33 -24.11 -20.39
N VAL A 24 -2.07 -25.30 -20.93
CA VAL A 24 -1.65 -26.44 -20.10
C VAL A 24 -0.28 -26.18 -19.48
N TRP A 25 0.69 -25.73 -20.28
CA TRP A 25 2.07 -25.51 -19.84
C TRP A 25 2.24 -24.40 -18.80
N PHE A 26 1.39 -23.37 -18.84
CA PHE A 26 1.46 -22.23 -17.92
C PHE A 26 0.39 -22.26 -16.83
N TRP A 27 -0.85 -22.62 -17.17
CA TRP A 27 -2.01 -22.49 -16.28
C TRP A 27 -2.43 -23.81 -15.64
N ALA A 28 -2.65 -24.87 -16.43
CA ALA A 28 -3.20 -26.12 -15.89
C ALA A 28 -2.14 -26.96 -15.15
N ALA A 29 -0.95 -27.07 -15.72
CA ALA A 29 0.19 -27.83 -15.21
C ALA A 29 1.49 -27.01 -15.43
N PRO A 30 1.69 -25.91 -14.68
CA PRO A 30 2.87 -25.05 -14.81
C PRO A 30 4.16 -25.86 -14.76
N VAL A 31 4.93 -25.89 -15.84
CA VAL A 31 6.19 -26.64 -15.86
C VAL A 31 7.30 -25.74 -15.31
N GLY A 32 7.91 -26.17 -14.20
CA GLY A 32 8.99 -25.45 -13.51
C GLY A 32 8.49 -24.41 -12.50
N VAL A 33 9.33 -24.13 -11.50
CA VAL A 33 8.99 -23.26 -10.37
C VAL A 33 8.61 -21.84 -10.82
N ASN A 34 9.31 -21.28 -11.80
CA ASN A 34 9.04 -19.92 -12.27
C ASN A 34 7.66 -19.78 -12.91
N ASN A 35 7.21 -20.78 -13.67
CA ASN A 35 5.86 -20.77 -14.25
C ASN A 35 4.78 -20.91 -13.18
N TYR A 36 5.04 -21.73 -12.16
CA TYR A 36 4.12 -21.85 -11.03
C TYR A 36 3.99 -20.52 -10.29
N VAL A 37 5.11 -19.89 -9.96
CA VAL A 37 5.15 -18.58 -9.30
C VAL A 37 4.42 -17.54 -10.16
N ASN A 38 4.73 -17.45 -11.45
CA ASN A 38 4.06 -16.51 -12.35
C ASN A 38 2.54 -16.72 -12.43
N LYS A 39 2.10 -17.99 -12.51
CA LYS A 39 0.67 -18.33 -12.48
C LYS A 39 0.02 -17.81 -11.20
N VAL A 40 0.60 -18.12 -10.03
CA VAL A 40 0.03 -17.69 -8.75
C VAL A 40 0.05 -16.17 -8.60
N SER A 41 1.12 -15.50 -9.01
CA SER A 41 1.20 -14.03 -9.03
C SER A 41 0.09 -13.42 -9.89
N ILE A 42 -0.18 -13.96 -11.09
CA ILE A 42 -1.28 -13.50 -11.94
C ILE A 42 -2.64 -13.77 -11.28
N GLN A 43 -2.82 -14.92 -10.63
CA GLN A 43 -4.05 -15.22 -9.88
C GLN A 43 -4.26 -14.24 -8.72
N MET A 44 -3.19 -13.83 -8.03
CA MET A 44 -3.25 -12.77 -7.00
C MET A 44 -3.64 -11.43 -7.61
N LEU A 45 -3.05 -11.04 -8.74
CA LEU A 45 -3.43 -9.82 -9.45
C LEU A 45 -4.92 -9.81 -9.81
N PHE A 46 -5.46 -10.91 -10.33
CA PHE A 46 -6.87 -11.00 -10.68
C PHE A 46 -7.84 -10.94 -9.49
N LYS A 47 -7.34 -11.17 -8.27
CA LYS A 47 -8.10 -11.03 -7.03
C LYS A 47 -8.05 -9.61 -6.45
N SER A 48 -7.24 -8.70 -6.98
CA SER A 48 -7.14 -7.32 -6.51
C SER A 48 -7.31 -6.32 -7.67
N PRO A 49 -8.54 -5.81 -7.88
CA PRO A 49 -8.79 -4.75 -8.83
C PRO A 49 -7.87 -3.53 -8.63
N GLU A 50 -7.64 -3.14 -7.37
CA GLU A 50 -6.82 -2.00 -7.03
C GLU A 50 -5.37 -2.19 -7.46
N LEU A 51 -4.78 -3.37 -7.19
CA LEU A 51 -3.41 -3.66 -7.59
C LEU A 51 -3.25 -3.71 -9.12
N LEU A 52 -4.25 -4.23 -9.85
CA LEU A 52 -4.23 -4.17 -11.31
C LEU A 52 -4.16 -2.72 -11.82
N THR A 53 -4.96 -1.82 -11.23
CA THR A 53 -4.90 -0.38 -11.55
C THR A 53 -3.57 0.24 -11.16
N SER A 54 -3.03 -0.08 -9.97
CA SER A 54 -1.73 0.45 -9.53
C SER A 54 -0.59 0.08 -10.48
N LEU A 55 -0.68 -1.08 -11.13
CA LEU A 55 0.31 -1.53 -12.13
C LEU A 55 0.05 -0.95 -13.53
N GLY A 56 -1.14 -0.42 -13.80
CA GLY A 56 -1.52 0.21 -15.08
C GLY A 56 -1.46 -0.73 -16.28
N LEU A 57 -1.73 -2.03 -16.09
CA LEU A 57 -1.48 -3.05 -17.11
C LEU A 57 -2.51 -3.09 -18.23
N ILE A 58 -3.81 -3.02 -17.89
CA ILE A 58 -4.93 -3.26 -18.82
C ILE A 58 -6.04 -2.22 -18.71
N ASP A 59 -5.86 -1.19 -17.89
CA ASP A 59 -6.80 -0.10 -17.66
C ASP A 59 -7.17 0.56 -18.99
N ASN A 60 -8.46 0.80 -19.22
CA ASN A 60 -8.99 1.42 -20.44
C ASN A 60 -8.67 0.65 -21.73
N SER A 61 -8.35 -0.64 -21.61
CA SER A 61 -8.20 -1.54 -22.76
C SER A 61 -9.45 -2.41 -22.97
N PRO A 62 -9.61 -3.07 -24.13
CA PRO A 62 -10.69 -4.05 -24.33
C PRO A 62 -10.64 -5.26 -23.38
N LEU A 63 -9.54 -5.43 -22.63
CA LEU A 63 -9.38 -6.47 -21.62
C LEU A 63 -9.59 -5.93 -20.20
N ASP A 64 -10.04 -4.68 -20.05
CA ASP A 64 -10.32 -4.11 -18.74
C ASP A 64 -11.56 -4.75 -18.11
N PHE A 65 -11.34 -5.55 -17.06
CA PHE A 65 -12.39 -6.19 -16.28
C PHE A 65 -12.41 -5.73 -14.82
N HIS A 66 -11.61 -4.71 -14.47
CA HIS A 66 -11.27 -4.40 -13.08
C HIS A 66 -11.38 -2.92 -12.71
N SER A 67 -11.28 -1.99 -13.67
CA SER A 67 -11.25 -0.55 -13.38
C SER A 67 -12.54 -0.03 -12.74
N ASP A 68 -13.64 -0.74 -12.87
CA ASP A 68 -14.96 -0.43 -12.31
C ASP A 68 -15.21 -1.06 -10.93
N LYS A 69 -14.22 -1.79 -10.37
CA LYS A 69 -14.37 -2.58 -9.14
C LYS A 69 -13.43 -2.14 -8.03
N LEU A 70 -13.86 -2.43 -6.81
CA LEU A 70 -13.03 -2.49 -5.61
C LEU A 70 -13.06 -3.93 -5.09
N GLY A 71 -12.02 -4.35 -4.37
CA GLY A 71 -11.97 -5.65 -3.71
C GLY A 71 -13.07 -5.83 -2.65
N ASP A 72 -13.20 -7.07 -2.18
CA ASP A 72 -14.12 -7.43 -1.09
C ASP A 72 -13.37 -7.45 0.23
N TYR A 73 -13.93 -6.79 1.26
CA TYR A 73 -13.32 -6.59 2.58
C TYR A 73 -14.12 -7.27 3.69
N ASP A 74 -14.90 -8.30 3.34
CA ASP A 74 -15.68 -9.10 4.27
C ASP A 74 -14.90 -10.32 4.79
N LYS A 75 -15.55 -11.07 5.68
CA LYS A 75 -14.95 -12.26 6.31
C LYS A 75 -14.78 -13.42 5.33
N GLU A 76 -15.69 -13.56 4.37
CA GLU A 76 -15.66 -14.65 3.41
C GLU A 76 -14.47 -14.47 2.46
N SER A 77 -14.25 -13.25 1.96
CA SER A 77 -13.12 -12.92 1.09
C SER A 77 -11.77 -13.14 1.78
N GLU A 78 -11.65 -12.80 3.07
CA GLU A 78 -10.47 -13.07 3.90
C GLU A 78 -10.16 -14.56 4.00
N LEU A 79 -11.18 -15.38 4.26
CA LEU A 79 -11.05 -16.84 4.36
C LEU A 79 -10.70 -17.47 3.01
N GLU A 80 -11.34 -17.03 1.93
CA GLU A 80 -11.01 -17.47 0.58
C GLU A 80 -9.56 -17.14 0.21
N MET A 81 -9.09 -15.95 0.57
CA MET A 81 -7.71 -15.55 0.33
C MET A 81 -6.72 -16.39 1.14
N LEU A 82 -7.01 -16.67 2.43
CA LEU A 82 -6.18 -17.53 3.25
C LEU A 82 -6.08 -18.95 2.69
N GLU A 83 -7.21 -19.54 2.26
CA GLU A 83 -7.19 -20.87 1.64
C GLU A 83 -6.48 -20.88 0.28
N PHE A 84 -6.61 -19.80 -0.51
CA PHE A 84 -5.84 -19.62 -1.73
C PHE A 84 -4.34 -19.55 -1.45
N LEU A 85 -3.90 -18.81 -0.43
CA LEU A 85 -2.50 -18.72 -0.01
C LEU A 85 -1.97 -20.09 0.43
N ARG A 86 -2.73 -20.81 1.25
CA ARG A 86 -2.38 -22.18 1.70
C ARG A 86 -2.28 -23.15 0.53
N ALA A 87 -3.22 -23.12 -0.41
CA ALA A 87 -3.18 -23.95 -1.60
C ALA A 87 -1.98 -23.62 -2.49
N SER A 88 -1.67 -22.32 -2.64
CA SER A 88 -0.51 -21.84 -3.40
C SER A 88 0.81 -22.24 -2.76
N ARG A 89 0.90 -22.17 -1.43
CA ARG A 89 2.07 -22.65 -0.69
C ARG A 89 2.28 -24.15 -0.87
N ARG A 90 1.20 -24.95 -0.76
CA ARG A 90 1.26 -26.41 -0.97
C ARG A 90 1.67 -26.76 -2.40
N GLY A 91 1.12 -26.09 -3.41
CA GLY A 91 1.53 -26.36 -4.79
C GLY A 91 2.96 -25.91 -5.10
N LEU A 92 3.51 -24.93 -4.37
CA LEU A 92 4.94 -24.60 -4.47
C LEU A 92 5.84 -25.72 -3.90
N ASP A 93 5.37 -26.47 -2.89
CA ASP A 93 6.11 -27.61 -2.33
C ASP A 93 6.29 -28.75 -3.34
N ASP A 94 5.39 -28.91 -4.32
CA ASP A 94 5.49 -29.93 -5.37
C ASP A 94 6.73 -29.75 -6.26
N TYR A 95 7.29 -28.53 -6.31
CA TYR A 95 8.55 -28.25 -7.02
C TYR A 95 9.76 -28.51 -6.13
N GLY A 96 9.61 -28.29 -4.82
CA GLY A 96 10.65 -28.45 -3.80
C GLY A 96 11.93 -27.63 -4.04
N PRO A 97 12.85 -27.58 -3.07
CA PRO A 97 14.18 -27.01 -3.28
C PRO A 97 15.16 -28.01 -3.93
N GLU A 98 14.84 -29.31 -3.89
CA GLU A 98 15.75 -30.36 -4.34
C GLU A 98 15.92 -30.32 -5.87
N GLY A 99 17.18 -30.21 -6.32
CA GLY A 99 17.50 -30.13 -7.75
C GLY A 99 17.35 -28.74 -8.38
N LEU A 100 16.86 -27.74 -7.63
CA LEU A 100 16.90 -26.34 -8.07
C LEU A 100 18.28 -25.74 -7.78
N GLU A 101 18.78 -24.92 -8.70
CA GLU A 101 20.06 -24.22 -8.57
C GLU A 101 19.93 -22.74 -8.94
N GLY A 102 20.92 -21.93 -8.55
CA GLY A 102 21.01 -20.52 -8.93
C GLY A 102 19.74 -19.72 -8.63
N GLN A 103 19.22 -19.03 -9.66
CA GLN A 103 18.05 -18.16 -9.55
C GLN A 103 16.75 -18.93 -9.26
N GLU A 104 16.61 -20.17 -9.74
CA GLU A 104 15.38 -20.95 -9.50
C GLU A 104 15.25 -21.33 -8.03
N LEU A 105 16.36 -21.75 -7.41
CA LEU A 105 16.40 -22.04 -5.97
C LEU A 105 16.16 -20.77 -5.14
N LEU A 106 16.71 -19.63 -5.58
CA LEU A 106 16.50 -18.36 -4.90
C LEU A 106 15.04 -17.92 -4.97
N SER A 107 14.42 -17.96 -6.17
CA SER A 107 13.00 -17.68 -6.37
C SER A 107 12.13 -18.58 -5.50
N TRP A 108 12.40 -19.89 -5.48
CA TRP A 108 11.66 -20.82 -4.61
C TRP A 108 11.75 -20.42 -3.14
N LYS A 109 12.95 -20.12 -2.64
CA LYS A 109 13.16 -19.72 -1.23
C LYS A 109 12.45 -18.43 -0.87
N ILE A 110 12.52 -17.41 -1.73
CA ILE A 110 11.87 -16.12 -1.51
C ILE A 110 10.35 -16.32 -1.48
N VAL A 111 9.80 -17.04 -2.45
CA VAL A 111 8.35 -17.23 -2.54
C VAL A 111 7.83 -18.14 -1.42
N ALA A 112 8.58 -19.18 -1.04
CA ALA A 112 8.24 -20.01 0.12
C ALA A 112 8.22 -19.18 1.40
N TRP A 113 9.25 -18.35 1.63
CA TRP A 113 9.28 -17.42 2.78
C TRP A 113 8.10 -16.44 2.75
N PHE A 114 7.81 -15.84 1.58
CA PHE A 114 6.70 -14.91 1.40
C PHE A 114 5.35 -15.55 1.76
N PHE A 115 5.07 -16.74 1.22
CA PHE A 115 3.84 -17.47 1.55
C PHE A 115 3.78 -17.87 3.02
N ASP A 116 4.86 -18.40 3.59
CA ASP A 116 4.92 -18.77 5.00
C ASP A 116 4.72 -17.56 5.91
N ASP A 117 5.14 -16.37 5.48
CA ASP A 117 4.98 -15.12 6.22
C ASP A 117 3.55 -14.58 6.16
N ILE A 118 2.99 -14.44 4.96
CA ILE A 118 1.62 -13.93 4.79
C ILE A 118 0.60 -14.89 5.39
N ILE A 119 0.77 -16.22 5.26
CA ILE A 119 -0.11 -17.20 5.90
C ILE A 119 -0.07 -17.04 7.42
N ARG A 120 1.13 -16.93 8.01
CA ARG A 120 1.28 -16.78 9.46
C ARG A 120 0.58 -15.52 9.97
N GLN A 121 0.66 -14.41 9.23
CA GLN A 121 -0.04 -13.17 9.60
C GLN A 121 -1.56 -13.31 9.44
N SER A 122 -2.02 -13.92 8.34
CA SER A 122 -3.44 -14.13 8.04
C SER A 122 -4.12 -15.17 8.92
N GLU A 123 -3.37 -16.01 9.66
CA GLU A 123 -3.92 -16.94 10.64
C GLU A 123 -4.50 -16.24 11.88
N PHE A 124 -4.05 -15.01 12.16
CA PHE A 124 -4.63 -14.17 13.20
C PHE A 124 -5.87 -13.46 12.66
N GLU A 125 -7.04 -14.09 12.78
CA GLU A 125 -8.34 -13.50 12.39
C GLU A 125 -8.55 -12.09 12.99
N HIS A 126 -8.02 -11.90 14.20
CA HIS A 126 -8.12 -10.71 15.02
C HIS A 126 -6.73 -10.09 15.28
N GLY A 127 -5.89 -10.03 14.23
CA GLY A 127 -4.45 -9.73 14.33
C GLY A 127 -4.04 -8.25 14.44
N GLY A 128 -4.98 -7.30 14.46
CA GLY A 128 -4.66 -5.87 14.49
C GLY A 128 -5.87 -4.97 14.28
N TYR A 129 -5.62 -3.69 14.01
CA TYR A 129 -6.68 -2.68 13.82
C TYR A 129 -6.94 -2.44 12.33
N ARG A 130 -8.12 -2.85 11.86
CA ARG A 130 -8.53 -2.73 10.44
C ARG A 130 -8.65 -1.29 9.96
N VAL A 131 -9.05 -0.40 10.85
CA VAL A 131 -9.11 1.05 10.63
C VAL A 131 -8.25 1.72 11.70
N ASN A 132 -7.30 2.52 11.27
CA ASN A 132 -6.43 3.33 12.13
C ASN A 132 -6.11 4.66 11.44
N GLN A 133 -5.27 5.50 12.06
CA GLN A 133 -4.98 6.85 11.58
C GLN A 133 -3.96 6.93 10.42
N ILE A 134 -3.32 5.81 10.07
CA ILE A 134 -2.24 5.73 9.08
C ILE A 134 -2.68 4.93 7.85
N SER A 135 -3.49 3.89 8.05
CA SER A 135 -3.89 2.94 7.01
C SER A 135 -5.30 2.39 7.24
N GLY A 136 -5.74 1.56 6.30
CA GLY A 136 -7.07 0.97 6.26
C GLY A 136 -7.93 1.65 5.20
N VAL A 137 -9.09 1.04 4.93
CA VAL A 137 -10.00 1.47 3.86
C VAL A 137 -10.38 2.95 3.93
N MET A 138 -10.55 3.50 5.14
CA MET A 138 -10.91 4.91 5.33
C MET A 138 -9.80 5.90 4.92
N VAL A 139 -8.56 5.43 4.76
CA VAL A 139 -7.39 6.21 4.34
C VAL A 139 -6.95 5.81 2.93
N ASN A 140 -6.75 4.52 2.68
CA ASN A 140 -6.17 4.01 1.45
C ASN A 140 -7.13 4.08 0.26
N THR A 141 -8.42 3.86 0.44
CA THR A 141 -9.38 3.87 -0.67
C THR A 141 -9.59 5.28 -1.22
N PRO A 142 -9.77 6.34 -0.41
CA PRO A 142 -9.77 7.70 -0.92
C PRO A 142 -8.50 8.06 -1.68
N GLN A 143 -7.32 7.73 -1.12
CA GLN A 143 -6.03 7.99 -1.76
C GLN A 143 -5.89 7.26 -3.10
N PHE A 144 -6.30 5.99 -3.17
CA PHE A 144 -6.32 5.21 -4.41
C PHE A 144 -7.20 5.87 -5.47
N LEU A 145 -8.40 6.32 -5.09
CA LEU A 145 -9.33 6.99 -5.98
C LEU A 145 -8.81 8.37 -6.45
N THR A 146 -8.15 9.13 -5.60
CA THR A 146 -7.66 10.46 -5.97
C THR A 146 -6.39 10.41 -6.80
N ASP A 147 -5.46 9.51 -6.45
CA ASP A 147 -4.07 9.55 -6.90
C ASP A 147 -3.75 8.50 -7.96
N GLN A 148 -4.37 7.31 -7.86
CA GLN A 148 -4.04 6.17 -8.73
C GLN A 148 -5.05 5.96 -9.86
N HIS A 149 -6.35 6.09 -9.58
CA HIS A 149 -7.36 5.96 -10.64
C HIS A 149 -7.21 7.09 -11.67
N GLN A 150 -6.88 6.70 -12.91
CA GLN A 150 -6.69 7.63 -14.02
C GLN A 150 -8.00 7.92 -14.74
N ILE A 151 -8.33 9.19 -14.90
CA ILE A 151 -9.47 9.67 -15.68
C ILE A 151 -8.93 10.25 -16.99
N VAL A 152 -9.02 9.47 -18.07
CA VAL A 152 -8.41 9.77 -19.39
C VAL A 152 -9.42 9.84 -20.53
N ASP A 153 -10.64 9.35 -20.31
CA ASP A 153 -11.77 9.35 -21.25
C ASP A 153 -13.11 9.21 -20.49
N GLU A 154 -14.22 9.09 -21.21
CA GLU A 154 -15.54 8.92 -20.57
C GLU A 154 -15.66 7.56 -19.85
N GLN A 155 -15.06 6.49 -20.39
CA GLN A 155 -15.18 5.15 -19.81
C GLN A 155 -14.44 5.06 -18.47
N SER A 156 -13.21 5.57 -18.39
CA SER A 156 -12.49 5.71 -17.11
C SER A 156 -13.28 6.54 -16.10
N PHE A 157 -13.95 7.61 -16.51
CA PHE A 157 -14.81 8.37 -15.60
C PHE A 157 -16.00 7.54 -15.08
N LEU A 158 -16.65 6.75 -15.94
CA LEU A 158 -17.73 5.86 -15.51
C LEU A 158 -17.22 4.76 -14.55
N ASN A 159 -16.00 4.27 -14.79
CA ASN A 159 -15.32 3.34 -13.90
C ASN A 159 -15.02 4.00 -12.54
N TYR A 160 -14.63 5.28 -12.52
CA TYR A 160 -14.47 6.07 -11.30
C TYR A 160 -15.77 6.13 -10.49
N ILE A 161 -16.88 6.48 -11.14
CA ILE A 161 -18.20 6.51 -10.48
C ILE A 161 -18.55 5.12 -9.94
N SER A 162 -18.31 4.06 -10.71
CA SER A 162 -18.59 2.68 -10.27
C SER A 162 -17.79 2.31 -9.00
N ARG A 163 -16.54 2.74 -8.90
CA ARG A 163 -15.74 2.57 -7.68
C ARG A 163 -16.23 3.43 -6.52
N LEU A 164 -16.69 4.66 -6.76
CA LEU A 164 -17.34 5.48 -5.73
C LEU A 164 -18.59 4.76 -5.18
N GLU A 165 -19.40 4.16 -6.05
CA GLU A 165 -20.57 3.39 -5.62
C GLU A 165 -20.17 2.13 -4.86
N ALA A 166 -19.14 1.40 -5.32
CA ALA A 166 -18.62 0.23 -4.64
C ALA A 166 -18.02 0.57 -3.25
N PHE A 167 -17.57 1.81 -3.05
CA PHE A 167 -16.96 2.23 -1.79
C PHE A 167 -17.98 2.22 -0.63
N GLU A 168 -19.25 2.51 -0.89
CA GLU A 168 -20.33 2.36 0.11
C GLU A 168 -20.35 0.94 0.71
N ARG A 169 -20.38 -0.07 -0.17
CA ARG A 169 -20.33 -1.49 0.22
C ARG A 169 -19.06 -1.81 1.01
N VAL A 170 -17.91 -1.37 0.50
CA VAL A 170 -16.61 -1.64 1.14
C VAL A 170 -16.54 -1.07 2.57
N ILE A 171 -17.10 0.13 2.81
CA ILE A 171 -17.16 0.68 4.17
C ILE A 171 -18.07 -0.17 5.07
N ASP A 172 -19.21 -0.64 4.57
CA ASP A 172 -20.11 -1.52 5.34
C ASP A 172 -19.46 -2.85 5.70
N GLU A 173 -18.72 -3.47 4.77
CA GLU A 173 -17.96 -4.71 5.00
C GLU A 173 -16.91 -4.50 6.09
N VAL A 174 -16.10 -3.44 5.97
CA VAL A 174 -15.07 -3.11 6.98
C VAL A 174 -15.69 -2.79 8.33
N LYS A 175 -16.80 -2.05 8.37
CA LYS A 175 -17.52 -1.75 9.60
C LYS A 175 -17.98 -3.04 10.29
N SER A 176 -18.52 -3.99 9.53
CA SER A 176 -18.89 -5.31 10.04
C SER A 176 -17.69 -6.03 10.67
N ARG A 177 -16.53 -6.01 10.01
CA ARG A 177 -15.29 -6.58 10.55
C ARG A 177 -14.77 -5.84 11.79
N VAL A 178 -14.87 -4.52 11.86
CA VAL A 178 -14.52 -3.71 13.04
C VAL A 178 -15.41 -4.07 14.24
N LEU A 179 -16.70 -4.30 14.01
CA LEU A 179 -17.63 -4.72 15.06
C LEU A 179 -17.32 -6.15 15.55
N ASP A 180 -16.99 -7.07 14.65
CA ASP A 180 -16.55 -8.43 14.99
C ASP A 180 -15.25 -8.40 15.82
N ASP A 181 -14.29 -7.57 15.42
CA ASP A 181 -13.04 -7.32 16.16
C ASP A 181 -13.32 -6.79 17.57
N ARG A 182 -14.18 -5.77 17.70
CA ARG A 182 -14.62 -5.23 18.99
C ARG A 182 -15.19 -6.32 19.88
N ASP A 183 -16.11 -7.13 19.36
CA ASP A 183 -16.80 -8.18 20.09
C ASP A 183 -15.85 -9.30 20.54
N ASN A 184 -14.67 -9.39 19.92
CA ASN A 184 -13.57 -10.29 20.29
C ASN A 184 -12.43 -9.59 21.06
N GLY A 185 -12.64 -8.37 21.56
CA GLY A 185 -11.70 -7.65 22.43
C GLY A 185 -10.58 -6.91 21.71
N ILE A 186 -10.72 -6.70 20.39
CA ILE A 186 -9.78 -5.93 19.58
C ILE A 186 -10.24 -4.49 19.50
N VAL A 187 -9.79 -3.69 20.46
CA VAL A 187 -10.11 -2.26 20.53
C VAL A 187 -8.81 -1.45 20.43
N PRO A 188 -8.68 -0.50 19.47
CA PRO A 188 -7.48 0.33 19.37
C PRO A 188 -7.29 1.25 20.59
N PRO A 189 -6.06 1.70 20.91
CA PRO A 189 -5.84 2.66 21.98
C PRO A 189 -6.55 4.00 21.73
N ASP A 190 -6.84 4.74 22.80
CA ASP A 190 -7.58 6.00 22.75
C ASP A 190 -7.01 6.99 21.71
N PHE A 191 -5.71 7.22 21.72
CA PHE A 191 -5.02 8.15 20.82
C PHE A 191 -5.03 7.69 19.35
N VAL A 192 -5.21 6.39 19.07
CA VAL A 192 -5.41 5.88 17.71
C VAL A 192 -6.83 6.20 17.27
N ILE A 193 -7.82 5.90 18.12
CA ILE A 193 -9.24 6.18 17.87
C ILE A 193 -9.45 7.68 17.64
N GLU A 194 -8.93 8.54 18.50
CA GLU A 194 -9.05 10.00 18.39
C GLU A 194 -8.49 10.53 17.06
N LYS A 195 -7.33 10.03 16.62
CA LYS A 195 -6.73 10.43 15.35
C LYS A 195 -7.51 9.89 14.16
N SER A 196 -8.01 8.66 14.23
CA SER A 196 -8.92 8.11 13.21
C SER A 196 -10.20 8.91 13.09
N LEU A 197 -10.81 9.30 14.22
CA LEU A 197 -11.98 10.18 14.26
C LEU A 197 -11.69 11.54 13.62
N ALA A 198 -10.53 12.15 13.92
CA ALA A 198 -10.14 13.41 13.31
C ALA A 198 -10.01 13.29 11.78
N GLY A 199 -9.38 12.21 11.28
CA GLY A 199 -9.28 11.94 9.84
C GLY A 199 -10.63 11.72 9.17
N MET A 200 -11.50 10.88 9.78
CA MET A 200 -12.83 10.61 9.24
C MET A 200 -13.71 11.86 9.20
N ARG A 201 -13.71 12.68 10.26
CA ARG A 201 -14.44 13.96 10.30
C ARG A 201 -13.90 14.95 9.28
N SER A 202 -12.57 15.07 9.15
CA SER A 202 -11.96 15.93 8.14
C SER A 202 -12.35 15.53 6.71
N PHE A 203 -12.66 14.25 6.47
CA PHE A 203 -13.12 13.77 5.18
C PHE A 203 -14.62 14.00 4.97
N SER A 204 -15.46 13.78 6.00
CA SER A 204 -16.93 13.82 5.88
C SER A 204 -17.54 15.19 6.09
N ASP A 205 -16.87 16.10 6.81
CA ASP A 205 -17.41 17.41 7.16
C ASP A 205 -17.29 18.42 6.00
N GLY A 206 -18.18 19.41 6.00
CA GLY A 206 -18.18 20.49 5.01
C GLY A 206 -19.16 20.29 3.86
N VAL A 207 -18.94 21.00 2.75
CA VAL A 207 -19.74 20.86 1.53
C VAL A 207 -19.15 19.77 0.64
N VAL A 208 -20.01 18.98 -0.02
CA VAL A 208 -19.57 17.84 -0.82
C VAL A 208 -18.58 18.24 -1.92
N GLU A 209 -18.72 19.43 -2.51
CA GLU A 209 -17.82 19.94 -3.55
C GLU A 209 -16.36 20.10 -3.10
N ALA A 210 -16.13 20.25 -1.78
CA ALA A 210 -14.81 20.34 -1.20
C ALA A 210 -14.22 18.96 -0.83
N ASN A 211 -15.01 17.88 -0.89
CA ASN A 211 -14.53 16.54 -0.57
C ASN A 211 -13.44 16.10 -1.57
N PRO A 212 -12.33 15.49 -1.12
CA PRO A 212 -11.22 15.10 -1.98
C PRO A 212 -11.60 14.22 -3.18
N LEU A 213 -12.66 13.40 -3.06
CA LEU A 213 -13.15 12.53 -4.13
C LEU A 213 -13.76 13.30 -5.31
N VAL A 214 -14.17 14.56 -5.13
CA VAL A 214 -14.86 15.33 -6.17
C VAL A 214 -14.20 16.68 -6.47
N ALA A 215 -13.43 17.23 -5.53
CA ALA A 215 -12.85 18.57 -5.62
C ALA A 215 -12.01 18.80 -6.89
N THR A 216 -11.35 17.76 -7.41
CA THR A 216 -10.49 17.85 -8.59
C THR A 216 -11.14 17.37 -9.89
N LEU A 217 -12.34 16.79 -9.84
CA LEU A 217 -12.99 16.16 -11.01
C LEU A 217 -13.26 17.16 -12.13
N SER A 218 -13.69 18.37 -11.79
CA SER A 218 -13.94 19.43 -12.78
C SER A 218 -12.68 19.78 -13.58
N GLU A 219 -11.52 19.87 -12.91
CA GLU A 219 -10.24 20.13 -13.59
C GLU A 219 -9.75 18.93 -14.39
N LYS A 220 -9.97 17.70 -13.91
CA LYS A 220 -9.68 16.46 -14.66
C LYS A 220 -10.53 16.40 -15.94
N LEU A 221 -11.84 16.65 -15.86
CA LEU A 221 -12.76 16.64 -17.01
C LEU A 221 -12.50 17.74 -18.04
N LYS A 222 -12.03 18.93 -17.62
CA LYS A 222 -11.65 20.00 -18.56
C LYS A 222 -10.56 19.56 -19.53
N LYS A 223 -9.65 18.69 -19.11
CA LYS A 223 -8.54 18.17 -19.92
C LYS A 223 -8.96 17.09 -20.93
N LEU A 224 -10.19 16.56 -20.82
CA LEU A 224 -10.68 15.52 -21.71
C LEU A 224 -11.32 16.13 -22.97
N ASP A 225 -10.90 15.66 -24.14
CA ASP A 225 -11.54 15.98 -25.42
C ASP A 225 -12.67 14.98 -25.73
N GLY A 226 -13.58 15.34 -26.64
CA GLY A 226 -14.61 14.43 -27.14
C GLY A 226 -15.84 14.24 -26.27
N ILE A 227 -15.90 14.85 -25.07
CA ILE A 227 -17.06 14.85 -24.17
C ILE A 227 -17.71 16.25 -24.16
N SER A 228 -19.04 16.32 -24.32
CA SER A 228 -19.74 17.62 -24.30
C SER A 228 -19.73 18.26 -22.91
N THR A 229 -19.88 19.58 -22.85
CA THR A 229 -19.95 20.33 -21.58
C THR A 229 -21.10 19.84 -20.70
N GLU A 230 -22.26 19.54 -21.31
CA GLU A 230 -23.43 19.03 -20.61
C GLU A 230 -23.15 17.65 -20.01
N ARG A 231 -22.47 16.77 -20.76
CA ARG A 231 -22.12 15.43 -20.29
C ARG A 231 -21.08 15.48 -19.17
N LYS A 232 -20.08 16.37 -19.27
CA LYS A 232 -19.12 16.61 -18.17
C LYS A 232 -19.83 17.08 -16.91
N ALA A 233 -20.77 18.01 -17.02
CA ALA A 233 -21.56 18.48 -15.88
C ALA A 233 -22.41 17.37 -15.26
N GLU A 234 -23.02 16.51 -16.08
CA GLU A 234 -23.78 15.34 -15.62
C GLU A 234 -22.90 14.37 -14.84
N LEU A 235 -21.72 14.01 -15.36
CA LEU A 235 -20.77 13.10 -14.72
C LEU A 235 -20.27 13.65 -13.37
N THR A 236 -19.98 14.96 -13.30
CA THR A 236 -19.64 15.62 -12.03
C THR A 236 -20.81 15.55 -11.05
N GLN A 237 -22.03 15.85 -11.48
CA GLN A 237 -23.21 15.81 -10.61
C GLN A 237 -23.51 14.40 -10.09
N GLN A 238 -23.32 13.37 -10.93
CA GLN A 238 -23.46 11.97 -10.50
C GLN A 238 -22.41 11.63 -9.42
N SER A 239 -21.16 12.06 -9.59
CA SER A 239 -20.10 11.84 -8.61
C SER A 239 -20.41 12.53 -7.28
N LEU A 240 -20.84 13.80 -7.32
CA LEU A 240 -21.28 14.55 -6.15
C LEU A 240 -22.42 13.81 -5.43
N ALA A 241 -23.43 13.35 -6.17
CA ALA A 241 -24.57 12.65 -5.60
C ALA A 241 -24.17 11.33 -4.93
N VAL A 242 -23.22 10.56 -5.50
CA VAL A 242 -22.71 9.34 -4.88
C VAL A 242 -21.96 9.65 -3.60
N VAL A 243 -21.06 10.64 -3.60
CA VAL A 243 -20.31 11.01 -2.38
C VAL A 243 -21.24 11.51 -1.28
N GLU A 244 -22.17 12.41 -1.61
CA GLU A 244 -23.11 13.01 -0.65
C GLU A 244 -24.09 11.98 -0.07
N ASN A 245 -24.67 11.12 -0.90
CA ASN A 245 -25.78 10.26 -0.47
C ASN A 245 -25.36 8.84 -0.08
N LYS A 246 -24.17 8.38 -0.51
CA LYS A 246 -23.71 7.01 -0.26
C LYS A 246 -22.44 6.94 0.59
N ILE A 247 -21.45 7.81 0.38
CA ILE A 247 -20.15 7.69 1.06
C ILE A 247 -20.15 8.46 2.39
N ILE A 248 -20.52 9.74 2.39
CA ILE A 248 -20.51 10.58 3.60
C ILE A 248 -21.33 9.97 4.75
N PRO A 249 -22.56 9.46 4.52
CA PRO A 249 -23.33 8.79 5.58
C PRO A 249 -22.59 7.60 6.18
N LYS A 250 -21.84 6.82 5.38
CA LYS A 250 -21.07 5.67 5.85
C LYS A 250 -19.86 6.07 6.70
N TYR A 251 -19.25 7.22 6.41
CA TYR A 251 -18.24 7.81 7.30
C TYR A 251 -18.86 8.17 8.65
N PHE A 252 -20.07 8.76 8.69
CA PHE A 252 -20.75 9.05 9.95
C PHE A 252 -21.10 7.77 10.73
N GLU A 253 -21.58 6.72 10.08
CA GLU A 253 -21.81 5.43 10.73
C GLU A 253 -20.52 4.83 11.33
N MET A 254 -19.38 4.94 10.65
CA MET A 254 -18.08 4.50 11.19
C MET A 254 -17.59 5.39 12.33
N ILE A 255 -17.83 6.71 12.26
CA ILE A 255 -17.54 7.66 13.33
C ILE A 255 -18.31 7.28 14.60
N GLU A 256 -19.61 6.96 14.49
CA GLU A 256 -20.41 6.50 15.62
C GLU A 256 -19.81 5.24 16.28
N VAL A 257 -19.40 4.26 15.47
CA VAL A 257 -18.70 3.06 15.98
C VAL A 257 -17.42 3.44 16.72
N PHE A 258 -16.60 4.34 16.18
CA PHE A 258 -15.36 4.74 16.82
C PHE A 258 -15.58 5.57 18.09
N GLU A 259 -16.64 6.37 18.16
CA GLU A 259 -17.06 7.06 19.38
C GLU A 259 -17.49 6.08 20.47
N GLU A 260 -18.21 5.01 20.12
CA GLU A 260 -18.54 3.92 21.06
C GLU A 260 -17.28 3.20 21.55
N LEU A 261 -16.35 2.88 20.65
CA LEU A 261 -15.08 2.24 21.00
C LEU A 261 -14.28 3.10 21.98
N LEU A 262 -14.25 4.41 21.77
CA LEU A 262 -13.51 5.35 22.63
C LEU A 262 -13.95 5.27 24.09
N VAL A 263 -15.24 5.04 24.37
CA VAL A 263 -15.78 4.92 25.74
C VAL A 263 -15.15 3.75 26.51
N THR A 264 -14.74 2.70 25.80
CA THR A 264 -14.21 1.46 26.38
C THR A 264 -12.70 1.27 26.15
N SER A 265 -12.07 2.20 25.43
CA SER A 265 -10.65 2.16 25.11
C SER A 265 -9.78 2.69 26.26
N ASP A 266 -8.49 2.35 26.21
CA ASP A 266 -7.48 2.84 27.13
C ASP A 266 -6.23 3.35 26.39
N HIS A 267 -5.31 3.92 27.14
CA HIS A 267 -4.06 4.47 26.60
C HIS A 267 -2.98 3.41 26.32
N ASN A 268 -3.21 2.13 26.67
CA ASN A 268 -2.19 1.11 26.55
C ASN A 268 -1.96 0.76 25.08
N ALA A 269 -0.76 1.07 24.57
CA ALA A 269 -0.44 0.90 23.14
C ALA A 269 0.08 -0.50 22.78
N GLY A 270 0.46 -1.32 23.77
CA GLY A 270 1.13 -2.59 23.51
C GLY A 270 0.19 -3.66 22.96
N ILE A 271 0.52 -4.23 21.81
CA ILE A 271 -0.27 -5.31 21.17
C ILE A 271 -0.43 -6.55 22.05
N TRP A 272 0.48 -6.75 23.02
CA TRP A 272 0.43 -7.82 24.03
C TRP A 272 -0.88 -7.86 24.82
N ARG A 273 -1.62 -6.74 24.90
CA ARG A 273 -2.90 -6.67 25.61
C ARG A 273 -4.05 -7.34 24.84
N LEU A 274 -3.91 -7.51 23.53
CA LEU A 274 -4.92 -8.15 22.70
C LEU A 274 -4.85 -9.69 22.89
N PRO A 275 -5.96 -10.41 22.62
CA PRO A 275 -5.92 -11.86 22.45
C PRO A 275 -4.79 -12.27 21.49
N GLN A 276 -3.98 -13.25 21.88
CA GLN A 276 -2.81 -13.72 21.12
C GLN A 276 -1.73 -12.65 20.85
N GLY A 277 -1.73 -11.54 21.61
CA GLY A 277 -0.85 -10.39 21.38
C GLY A 277 0.66 -10.71 21.34
N GLU A 278 1.14 -11.66 22.16
CA GLU A 278 2.54 -12.10 22.11
C GLU A 278 2.88 -12.82 20.79
N ASP A 279 1.99 -13.67 20.29
CA ASP A 279 2.17 -14.41 19.04
C ASP A 279 2.05 -13.48 17.82
N ILE A 280 1.10 -12.54 17.87
CA ILE A 280 0.96 -11.47 16.88
C ILE A 280 2.26 -10.65 16.81
N TYR A 281 2.78 -10.21 17.96
CA TYR A 281 4.02 -9.43 18.01
C TYR A 281 5.22 -10.22 17.48
N ARG A 282 5.33 -11.50 17.83
CA ARG A 282 6.39 -12.40 17.35
C ARG A 282 6.31 -12.60 15.84
N ALA A 283 5.11 -12.78 15.28
CA ALA A 283 4.90 -12.89 13.84
C ALA A 283 5.28 -11.58 13.13
N ALA A 284 4.85 -10.42 13.66
CA ALA A 284 5.20 -9.11 13.13
C ALA A 284 6.70 -8.83 13.18
N LEU A 285 7.39 -9.19 14.27
CA LEU A 285 8.84 -9.06 14.39
C LEU A 285 9.57 -9.84 13.31
N ARG A 286 9.13 -11.07 13.03
CA ARG A 286 9.72 -11.91 11.98
C ARG A 286 9.46 -11.34 10.59
N SER A 287 8.25 -10.87 10.32
CA SER A 287 7.87 -10.27 9.03
C SER A 287 8.68 -9.01 8.73
N ASN A 288 8.84 -8.13 9.72
CA ASN A 288 9.50 -6.82 9.53
C ASN A 288 11.03 -6.88 9.58
N ASN A 289 11.63 -7.82 10.34
CA ASN A 289 13.08 -7.84 10.56
C ASN A 289 13.81 -8.99 9.86
N SER A 290 13.07 -9.92 9.23
CA SER A 290 13.64 -11.10 8.54
C SER A 290 14.62 -11.92 9.40
N THR A 291 14.42 -11.92 10.72
CA THR A 291 15.27 -12.60 11.71
C THR A 291 14.42 -13.45 12.65
N ASN A 292 15.08 -14.39 13.33
CA ASN A 292 14.48 -15.22 14.37
C ASN A 292 14.81 -14.74 15.79
N LEU A 293 15.41 -13.54 15.93
CA LEU A 293 15.69 -12.95 17.24
C LEU A 293 14.39 -12.71 18.01
N THR A 294 14.45 -12.92 19.32
CA THR A 294 13.32 -12.64 20.21
C THR A 294 13.16 -11.12 20.44
N ALA A 295 11.99 -10.73 20.96
CA ALA A 295 11.74 -9.35 21.37
C ALA A 295 12.79 -8.85 22.37
N ASP A 296 13.16 -9.68 23.35
CA ASP A 296 14.17 -9.34 24.36
C ASP A 296 15.57 -9.18 23.75
N GLU A 297 15.95 -10.05 22.81
CA GLU A 297 17.23 -9.93 22.11
C GLU A 297 17.29 -8.63 21.31
N ILE A 298 16.24 -8.31 20.55
CA ILE A 298 16.15 -7.05 19.79
C ILE A 298 16.17 -5.84 20.73
N HIS A 299 15.44 -5.89 21.84
CA HIS A 299 15.41 -4.79 22.81
C HIS A 299 16.80 -4.54 23.41
N ASN A 300 17.50 -5.60 23.82
CA ASN A 300 18.84 -5.50 24.39
C ASN A 300 19.87 -5.01 23.36
N ILE A 301 19.77 -5.43 22.10
CA ILE A 301 20.58 -4.87 21.01
C ILE A 301 20.30 -3.37 20.89
N GLY A 302 19.03 -2.96 20.87
CA GLY A 302 18.63 -1.56 20.82
C GLY A 302 19.22 -0.72 21.95
N LEU A 303 19.12 -1.18 23.20
CA LEU A 303 19.72 -0.51 24.36
C LEU A 303 21.24 -0.36 24.22
N SER A 304 21.91 -1.42 23.75
CA SER A 304 23.37 -1.39 23.55
C SER A 304 23.78 -0.41 22.44
N GLU A 305 23.01 -0.34 21.36
CA GLU A 305 23.29 0.55 20.24
C GLU A 305 22.99 2.01 20.58
N VAL A 306 21.94 2.31 21.35
CA VAL A 306 21.68 3.66 21.90
C VAL A 306 22.88 4.13 22.71
N ALA A 307 23.32 3.35 23.69
CA ALA A 307 24.48 3.70 24.51
C ALA A 307 25.76 3.90 23.67
N ARG A 308 26.01 3.02 22.69
CA ARG A 308 27.15 3.11 21.79
C ARG A 308 27.11 4.37 20.91
N ILE A 309 25.93 4.77 20.44
CA ILE A 309 25.74 5.95 19.59
C ILE A 309 25.84 7.22 20.43
N GLU A 310 25.20 7.28 21.59
CA GLU A 310 25.28 8.41 22.52
C GLU A 310 26.74 8.69 22.92
N GLN A 311 27.53 7.65 23.23
CA GLN A 311 28.95 7.83 23.53
C GLN A 311 29.73 8.45 22.38
N LYS A 312 29.45 8.05 21.13
CA LYS A 312 30.11 8.64 19.95
C LYS A 312 29.69 10.09 19.75
N MET A 313 28.40 10.40 19.92
CA MET A 313 27.87 11.75 19.81
C MET A 313 28.50 12.67 20.87
N GLU A 314 28.63 12.19 22.11
CA GLU A 314 29.28 12.91 23.20
C GLU A 314 30.71 13.34 22.82
N ILE A 315 31.52 12.40 22.30
CA ILE A 315 32.90 12.67 21.88
C ILE A 315 32.94 13.75 20.78
N ILE A 316 32.02 13.67 19.80
CA ILE A 316 31.96 14.64 18.69
C ILE A 316 31.57 16.03 19.22
N LEU A 317 30.53 16.11 20.07
CA LEU A 317 30.05 17.36 20.63
C LEU A 317 31.12 18.04 21.49
N ILE A 318 31.82 17.28 22.35
CA ILE A 318 32.94 17.80 23.14
C ILE A 318 34.04 18.35 22.24
N ASN A 319 34.40 17.64 21.16
CA ASN A 319 35.42 18.09 20.21
C ASN A 319 35.00 19.35 19.44
N GLN A 320 33.69 19.63 19.33
CA GLN A 320 33.15 20.87 18.78
C GLN A 320 33.01 21.99 19.83
N GLY A 321 33.43 21.76 21.07
CA GLY A 321 33.35 22.72 22.17
C GLY A 321 31.99 22.74 22.90
N LEU A 322 31.09 21.82 22.59
CA LEU A 322 29.78 21.67 23.24
C LEU A 322 29.87 20.67 24.39
N VAL A 323 30.27 21.16 25.57
CA VAL A 323 30.58 20.34 26.75
C VAL A 323 29.51 20.39 27.86
N ASP A 324 28.64 21.40 27.83
CA ASP A 324 27.59 21.60 28.82
C ASP A 324 26.26 21.01 28.34
N ASP A 325 25.33 20.75 29.26
CA ASP A 325 23.99 20.20 29.02
C ASP A 325 23.91 18.77 28.45
N SER A 326 22.68 18.26 28.36
CA SER A 326 22.38 16.96 27.76
C SER A 326 22.72 16.93 26.26
N ILE A 327 22.98 15.73 25.72
CA ILE A 327 23.16 15.50 24.28
C ILE A 327 21.99 16.10 23.49
N VAL A 328 20.75 15.89 23.96
CA VAL A 328 19.53 16.41 23.31
C VAL A 328 19.53 17.94 23.26
N SER A 329 19.93 18.61 24.35
CA SER A 329 20.00 20.07 24.41
C SER A 329 21.04 20.62 23.43
N ARG A 330 22.23 19.99 23.38
CA ARG A 330 23.32 20.39 22.48
C ARG A 330 22.95 20.21 21.02
N ILE A 331 22.29 19.10 20.67
CA ILE A 331 21.77 18.89 19.31
C ILE A 331 20.71 19.93 18.96
N ARG A 332 19.77 20.21 19.87
CA ARG A 332 18.74 21.23 19.63
C ARG A 332 19.35 22.60 19.38
N TYR A 333 20.36 22.99 20.16
CA TYR A 333 21.11 24.22 19.91
C TYR A 333 21.71 24.25 18.50
N LEU A 334 22.37 23.16 18.08
CA LEU A 334 22.90 23.05 16.71
C LEU A 334 21.79 23.16 15.65
N MET A 335 20.63 22.55 15.88
CA MET A 335 19.49 22.63 14.95
C MET A 335 18.89 24.04 14.84
N GLU A 336 19.07 24.90 15.84
CA GLU A 336 18.55 26.28 15.86
C GLU A 336 19.54 27.31 15.29
N LEU A 337 20.79 26.91 15.02
CA LEU A 337 21.81 27.80 14.46
C LEU A 337 21.39 28.31 13.06
N PRO A 338 21.42 29.62 12.79
CA PRO A 338 21.03 30.17 11.49
C PRO A 338 21.79 29.59 10.30
N GLU A 339 23.08 29.27 10.47
CA GLU A 339 23.93 28.65 9.45
C GLU A 339 23.52 27.22 9.07
N HIS A 340 22.69 26.56 9.88
CA HIS A 340 22.17 25.22 9.61
C HIS A 340 20.74 25.23 9.05
N ASN A 341 20.14 26.41 8.84
CA ASN A 341 18.75 26.55 8.43
C ASN A 341 18.61 27.38 7.16
N PHE A 342 17.96 26.82 6.15
CA PHE A 342 17.51 27.60 4.99
C PHE A 342 16.30 28.48 5.39
N PRO A 343 16.13 29.66 4.77
CA PRO A 343 14.94 30.48 4.98
C PRO A 343 13.64 29.72 4.63
N ASN A 344 12.58 29.92 5.42
CA ASN A 344 11.25 29.37 5.11
C ASN A 344 10.54 30.21 4.02
N THR A 345 11.15 30.32 2.84
CA THR A 345 10.60 30.99 1.64
C THR A 345 10.70 30.06 0.43
N ASP A 346 10.12 30.43 -0.71
CA ASP A 346 10.30 29.64 -1.93
C ASP A 346 11.76 29.66 -2.40
N GLU A 347 12.46 30.79 -2.28
CA GLU A 347 13.88 30.89 -2.58
C GLU A 347 14.73 30.00 -1.66
N GLY A 348 14.42 29.96 -0.37
CA GLY A 348 15.12 29.08 0.58
C GLY A 348 14.90 27.59 0.28
N ARG A 349 13.72 27.21 -0.23
CA ARG A 349 13.45 25.84 -0.71
C ARG A 349 14.24 25.51 -1.97
N VAL A 350 14.42 26.46 -2.89
CA VAL A 350 15.31 26.29 -4.06
C VAL A 350 16.75 26.08 -3.60
N GLN A 351 17.24 26.91 -2.67
CA GLN A 351 18.59 26.74 -2.09
C GLN A 351 18.79 25.37 -1.43
N GLN A 352 17.77 24.88 -0.73
CA GLN A 352 17.81 23.55 -0.12
C GLN A 352 17.92 22.45 -1.18
N ILE A 353 17.17 22.53 -2.28
CA ILE A 353 17.24 21.56 -3.37
C ILE A 353 18.61 21.63 -4.06
N ASP A 354 19.13 22.83 -4.33
CA ASP A 354 20.46 23.01 -4.91
C ASP A 354 21.55 22.40 -4.02
N TYR A 355 21.48 22.60 -2.71
CA TYR A 355 22.39 21.97 -1.74
C TYR A 355 22.31 20.44 -1.78
N LEU A 356 21.11 19.87 -1.82
CA LEU A 356 20.94 18.41 -1.90
C LEU A 356 21.49 17.85 -3.23
N ASN A 357 21.33 18.57 -4.33
CA ASN A 357 21.93 18.21 -5.62
C ASN A 357 23.47 18.25 -5.54
N GLU A 358 24.05 19.26 -4.89
CA GLU A 358 25.51 19.32 -4.67
C GLU A 358 26.00 18.11 -3.84
N VAL A 359 25.29 17.74 -2.77
CA VAL A 359 25.62 16.56 -1.97
C VAL A 359 25.54 15.28 -2.81
N ASN A 360 24.55 15.16 -3.69
CA ASN A 360 24.44 14.04 -4.63
C ASN A 360 25.62 14.02 -5.62
N ASP A 361 26.02 15.15 -6.17
CA ASP A 361 27.17 15.24 -7.09
C ASP A 361 28.48 14.81 -6.39
N GLN A 362 28.68 15.25 -5.14
CA GLN A 362 29.83 14.83 -4.33
C GLN A 362 29.83 13.31 -4.08
N LEU A 363 28.66 12.71 -3.80
CA LEU A 363 28.52 11.27 -3.68
C LEU A 363 28.83 10.55 -4.99
N MET A 364 28.25 11.00 -6.10
CA MET A 364 28.42 10.38 -7.42
C MET A 364 29.87 10.47 -7.92
N ALA A 365 30.64 11.47 -7.49
CA ALA A 365 32.06 11.58 -7.80
C ALA A 365 32.92 10.44 -7.18
N VAL A 366 32.47 9.84 -6.07
CA VAL A 366 33.22 8.78 -5.35
C VAL A 366 32.49 7.43 -5.34
N VAL A 367 31.25 7.36 -5.81
CA VAL A 367 30.40 6.16 -5.71
C VAL A 367 31.03 4.93 -6.37
N ALA A 368 31.78 5.13 -7.46
CA ALA A 368 32.47 4.04 -8.17
C ALA A 368 33.57 3.36 -7.34
N ASP A 369 34.08 4.02 -6.29
CA ASP A 369 35.08 3.45 -5.39
C ASP A 369 34.47 2.44 -4.41
N TYR A 370 33.15 2.52 -4.17
CA TYR A 370 32.43 1.72 -3.18
C TYR A 370 31.42 0.73 -3.79
N PHE A 371 30.94 0.98 -5.01
CA PHE A 371 29.87 0.19 -5.65
C PHE A 371 30.30 -0.39 -6.99
N ILE A 372 30.12 -1.71 -7.15
CA ILE A 372 30.50 -2.46 -8.37
C ILE A 372 29.57 -2.11 -9.55
N THR A 373 28.32 -1.74 -9.29
CA THR A 373 27.32 -1.44 -10.31
C THR A 373 26.53 -0.21 -9.91
N ILE A 374 26.51 0.78 -10.80
CA ILE A 374 25.79 2.04 -10.62
C ILE A 374 24.63 2.03 -11.62
N PRO A 375 23.37 2.15 -11.16
CA PRO A 375 22.22 2.25 -12.04
C PRO A 375 22.35 3.46 -12.99
N PRO A 376 21.97 3.34 -14.28
CA PRO A 376 22.04 4.45 -15.23
C PRO A 376 20.94 5.51 -15.03
N GLN A 377 19.94 5.25 -14.18
CA GLN A 377 18.86 6.19 -13.89
C GLN A 377 19.36 7.29 -12.94
N PRO A 378 19.25 8.58 -13.29
CA PRO A 378 19.64 9.67 -12.40
C PRO A 378 18.65 9.81 -11.24
N LEU A 379 19.16 10.25 -10.08
CA LEU A 379 18.32 10.70 -8.97
C LEU A 379 17.80 12.10 -9.28
N GLU A 380 16.48 12.29 -9.19
CA GLU A 380 15.84 13.61 -9.26
C GLU A 380 15.37 14.03 -7.87
N ILE A 381 15.79 15.21 -7.42
CA ILE A 381 15.41 15.76 -6.12
C ILE A 381 14.35 16.84 -6.35
N VAL A 382 13.11 16.56 -5.94
CA VAL A 382 11.96 17.43 -6.14
C VAL A 382 11.31 17.80 -4.81
N ARG A 383 10.64 18.95 -4.79
CA ARG A 383 9.80 19.37 -3.64
C ARG A 383 8.56 18.48 -3.56
N VAL A 384 8.23 17.99 -2.36
CA VAL A 384 6.95 17.32 -2.09
C VAL A 384 5.81 18.34 -2.33
N PRO A 385 4.81 18.03 -3.17
CA PRO A 385 3.72 18.95 -3.48
C PRO A 385 2.93 19.39 -2.23
N GLU A 386 2.43 20.64 -2.22
CA GLU A 386 1.71 21.20 -1.06
C GLU A 386 0.41 20.45 -0.71
N TYR A 387 -0.27 19.87 -1.71
CA TYR A 387 -1.50 19.11 -1.49
C TYR A 387 -1.27 17.74 -0.82
N SER A 388 -0.02 17.30 -0.69
CA SER A 388 0.37 16.01 -0.09
C SER A 388 1.02 16.16 1.29
N GLN A 389 1.11 17.39 1.81
CA GLN A 389 1.60 17.72 3.15
C GLN A 389 0.41 17.92 4.09
#